data_AF-A0A962BW63-F1
#
_entry.id   AF-A0A962BW63-F1
#
_cell.length_a   1.000
_cell.length_b   1.000
_cell.length_c   1.000
_cell.angle_alpha   90.00
_cell.angle_beta   90.00
_cell.angle_gamma   90.00
#
_symmetry.space_group_name_H-M   'P 1'
#
loop_
_entity.id
_entity.type
_entity.pdbx_description
1 polymer ?
#
loop_
_entity_poly.entity_id
_entity_poly.type
_entity_poly.pdbx_seq_one_letter_code
_entity_poly.pdbx_strand_id
1 'polypeptide(L)'
;MDEEEFIQAIRQSLGTLGICASRLPERADLKTADLEAFLGDERYLIEVKQRERTTNYVDDVANLDPGEVTEMVPERVGNRGNFSRTVRDGVEQLAQSIESDADFRLLWLDAGDEDPDLDSRQFEAALCGLVYLYSPDSSHLLECYFFDESEFFRCRTNLDGAVISEGNEWRLILNPYSPRYSSLRDGDLVAKLGEAAWDPFKLESIGKLLVADCEIDRRNSADVLDYVSTKYSMRLNVMPLARYGGLMVTEGN
;
A
#
# COMPACT_ATOMS: atom_id res chain seq x y z
N MET A 1 -8.13 19.18 -1.40
CA MET A 1 -7.37 19.17 -2.66
C MET A 1 -8.21 18.42 -3.66
N ASP A 2 -8.43 18.98 -4.84
CA ASP A 2 -9.07 18.22 -5.90
C ASP A 2 -8.08 17.27 -6.58
N GLU A 3 -8.59 16.37 -7.41
CA GLU A 3 -7.77 15.34 -8.09
C GLU A 3 -6.71 15.96 -9.01
N GLU A 4 -7.00 17.09 -9.65
CA GLU A 4 -6.05 17.77 -10.54
C GLU A 4 -4.87 18.36 -9.77
N GLU A 5 -5.17 19.05 -8.66
CA GLU A 5 -4.15 19.58 -7.75
C GLU A 5 -3.28 18.45 -7.20
N PHE A 6 -3.87 17.29 -6.88
CA PHE A 6 -3.11 16.15 -6.37
C PHE A 6 -2.21 15.52 -7.43
N ILE A 7 -2.73 15.25 -8.62
CA ILE A 7 -1.91 14.75 -9.75
C ILE A 7 -0.78 15.73 -10.04
N GLN A 8 -1.03 17.04 -10.00
CA GLN A 8 0.00 18.05 -10.18
C GLN A 8 1.05 18.03 -9.06
N ALA A 9 0.66 17.78 -7.82
CA ALA A 9 1.59 17.61 -6.69
C ALA A 9 2.46 16.36 -6.86
N ILE A 10 1.88 15.21 -7.24
CA ILE A 10 2.63 13.98 -7.55
C ILE A 10 3.67 14.25 -8.64
N ARG A 11 3.28 14.92 -9.72
CA ARG A 11 4.21 15.27 -10.81
C ARG A 11 5.37 16.15 -10.35
N GLN A 12 5.11 17.10 -9.45
CA GLN A 12 6.16 17.93 -8.87
C GLN A 12 7.12 17.10 -8.01
N SER A 13 6.59 16.23 -7.14
CA SER A 13 7.36 15.32 -6.31
C SER A 13 8.25 14.39 -7.16
N LEU A 14 7.68 13.76 -8.19
CA LEU A 14 8.43 12.97 -9.19
C LEU A 14 9.51 13.82 -9.88
N GLY A 15 9.18 15.06 -10.24
CA GLY A 15 10.12 16.01 -10.84
C GLY A 15 11.33 16.33 -9.96
N THR A 16 11.18 16.36 -8.63
CA THR A 16 12.32 16.54 -7.70
C THR A 16 13.32 15.39 -7.76
N LEU A 17 12.83 14.20 -8.13
CA LEU A 17 13.66 13.03 -8.41
C LEU A 17 14.07 12.95 -9.88
N GLY A 18 13.90 14.01 -10.67
CA GLY A 18 14.23 14.01 -12.10
C GLY A 18 13.42 13.01 -12.92
N ILE A 19 12.24 12.63 -12.46
CA ILE A 19 11.28 11.80 -13.18
C ILE A 19 10.34 12.75 -13.94
N CYS A 20 10.26 12.59 -15.26
CA CYS A 20 9.42 13.42 -16.11
C CYS A 20 8.04 12.79 -16.23
N ALA A 21 7.03 13.33 -15.55
CA ALA A 21 5.67 12.81 -15.57
C ALA A 21 4.68 13.72 -16.33
N SER A 22 3.83 13.11 -17.15
CA SER A 22 2.75 13.75 -17.92
C SER A 22 1.44 12.98 -17.76
N ARG A 23 0.32 13.70 -17.75
CA ARG A 23 -1.00 13.09 -17.73
C ARG A 23 -1.29 12.38 -19.05
N LEU A 24 -1.87 11.20 -18.98
CA LEU A 24 -2.41 10.54 -20.16
C LEU A 24 -3.78 11.14 -20.52
N PRO A 25 -4.11 11.20 -21.82
CA PRO A 25 -5.41 11.72 -22.25
C PRO A 25 -6.52 10.76 -21.79
N GLU A 26 -7.54 11.32 -21.14
CA GLU A 26 -8.76 10.56 -20.80
C GLU A 26 -9.45 10.07 -22.07
N ARG A 27 -9.91 8.82 -22.05
CA ARG A 27 -10.67 8.21 -23.14
C ARG A 27 -12.10 7.96 -22.71
N ALA A 28 -13.05 8.29 -23.58
CA ALA A 28 -14.48 8.18 -23.29
C ALA A 28 -14.95 6.70 -23.15
N ASP A 29 -14.17 5.75 -23.66
CA ASP A 29 -14.52 4.33 -23.76
C ASP A 29 -13.64 3.42 -22.89
N LEU A 30 -12.55 3.92 -22.30
CA LEU A 30 -11.58 3.13 -21.53
C LEU A 30 -11.07 3.92 -20.32
N LYS A 31 -10.96 3.24 -19.17
CA LYS A 31 -10.26 3.78 -18.00
C LYS A 31 -8.76 3.62 -18.23
N THR A 32 -8.10 4.72 -18.56
CA THR A 32 -6.65 4.78 -18.75
C THR A 32 -5.98 5.20 -17.46
N ALA A 33 -4.73 4.78 -17.27
CA ALA A 33 -3.94 5.25 -16.15
C ALA A 33 -3.80 6.77 -16.17
N ASP A 34 -3.64 7.38 -15.00
CA ASP A 34 -3.57 8.84 -14.88
C ASP A 34 -2.29 9.42 -15.50
N LEU A 35 -1.15 8.75 -15.29
CA LEU A 35 0.16 9.29 -15.56
C LEU A 35 1.02 8.35 -16.38
N GLU A 36 1.82 8.96 -17.25
CA GLU A 36 3.00 8.36 -17.85
C GLU A 36 4.23 9.10 -17.35
N ALA A 37 5.26 8.36 -16.95
CA ALA A 37 6.48 8.93 -16.40
C ALA A 37 7.74 8.28 -17.00
N PHE A 38 8.81 9.06 -17.07
CA PHE A 38 10.09 8.64 -17.63
C PHE A 38 11.24 8.94 -16.67
N LEU A 39 12.13 7.97 -16.51
CA LEU A 39 13.40 8.15 -15.83
C LEU A 39 14.50 7.47 -16.66
N GLY A 40 15.33 8.30 -17.32
CA GLY A 40 16.28 7.76 -18.30
C GLY A 40 15.53 7.11 -19.46
N ASP A 41 15.84 5.84 -19.73
CA ASP A 41 15.19 5.02 -20.77
C ASP A 41 13.99 4.21 -20.24
N GLU A 42 13.72 4.25 -18.93
CA GLU A 42 12.63 3.50 -18.31
C GLU A 42 11.31 4.29 -18.38
N ARG A 43 10.26 3.61 -18.84
CA ARG A 43 8.90 4.13 -18.95
C ARG A 43 7.97 3.50 -17.92
N TYR A 44 7.25 4.37 -17.22
CA TYR A 44 6.35 4.03 -16.13
C TYR A 44 4.92 4.42 -16.47
N LEU A 45 4.00 3.50 -16.25
CA LEU A 45 2.57 3.79 -16.20
C LEU A 45 2.15 3.87 -14.73
N ILE A 46 1.56 5.00 -14.33
CA ILE A 46 1.20 5.25 -12.93
C ILE A 46 -0.28 5.56 -12.85
N GLU A 47 -0.99 4.77 -12.05
CA GLU A 47 -2.38 5.03 -11.68
C GLU A 47 -2.43 5.63 -10.28
N VAL A 48 -3.24 6.66 -10.07
CA VAL A 48 -3.37 7.35 -8.79
C VAL A 48 -4.70 6.96 -8.13
N LYS A 49 -4.64 6.63 -6.84
CA LYS A 49 -5.81 6.32 -6.03
C LYS A 49 -5.71 7.07 -4.71
N GLN A 50 -6.66 7.96 -4.49
CA GLN A 50 -6.86 8.60 -3.20
C GLN A 50 -7.86 7.82 -2.37
N ARG A 51 -7.69 7.89 -1.06
CA ARG A 51 -8.74 7.46 -0.14
C ARG A 51 -9.90 8.44 -0.19
N GLU A 52 -11.02 8.02 -0.77
CA GLU A 52 -12.27 8.77 -0.66
C GLU A 52 -12.82 8.66 0.76
N ARG A 53 -13.26 9.80 1.32
CA ARG A 53 -13.84 9.86 2.66
C ARG A 53 -15.16 9.09 2.70
N THR A 54 -15.24 8.03 3.49
CA THR A 54 -16.49 7.28 3.69
C THR A 54 -17.43 7.88 4.74
N THR A 55 -16.95 8.83 5.53
CA THR A 55 -17.72 9.47 6.61
C THR A 55 -17.29 10.92 6.73
N ASN A 56 -18.24 11.87 6.64
CA ASN A 56 -17.96 13.27 6.96
C ASN A 56 -17.90 13.42 8.49
N TYR A 57 -16.88 12.83 9.11
CA TYR A 57 -16.65 12.93 10.55
C TYR A 57 -16.56 14.39 11.00
N VAL A 58 -16.01 15.26 10.15
CA VAL A 58 -15.98 16.71 10.37
C VAL A 58 -17.39 17.33 10.44
N ASP A 59 -18.33 16.87 9.61
CA ASP A 59 -19.72 17.32 9.69
C ASP A 59 -20.42 16.74 10.92
N ASP A 60 -20.14 15.49 11.27
CA ASP A 60 -20.73 14.84 12.45
C ASP A 60 -20.25 15.52 13.75
N VAL A 61 -18.96 15.87 13.86
CA VAL A 61 -18.39 16.59 15.02
C VAL A 61 -18.82 18.06 15.06
N ALA A 62 -18.91 18.72 13.90
CA ALA A 62 -19.37 20.12 13.82
C ALA A 62 -20.83 20.30 14.24
N ASN A 63 -21.61 19.21 14.25
CA ASN A 63 -23.02 19.19 14.66
C ASN A 63 -23.25 18.65 16.08
N LEU A 64 -22.20 18.38 16.87
CA LEU A 64 -22.35 17.92 18.26
C LEU A 64 -22.63 19.09 19.22
N ASP A 65 -23.61 18.91 20.10
CA ASP A 65 -23.85 19.84 21.20
C ASP A 65 -22.78 19.69 22.31
N PRO A 66 -22.46 20.75 23.09
CA PRO A 66 -21.52 20.66 24.20
C PRO A 66 -21.93 19.57 25.21
N GLY A 67 -21.07 18.57 25.39
CA GLY A 67 -21.30 17.44 26.29
C GLY A 67 -21.88 16.19 25.61
N GLU A 68 -22.18 16.24 24.31
CA GLU A 68 -22.48 15.04 23.54
C GLU A 68 -21.21 14.23 23.26
N VAL A 69 -21.35 12.91 23.41
CA VAL A 69 -20.30 11.94 23.09
C VAL A 69 -20.69 11.31 21.75
N THR A 70 -19.92 11.58 20.70
CA THR A 70 -20.01 10.75 19.49
C THR A 70 -19.12 9.53 19.66
N GLU A 71 -19.65 8.35 19.35
CA GLU A 71 -18.82 7.15 19.24
C GLU A 71 -18.04 7.28 17.93
N MET A 72 -16.74 7.58 18.02
CA MET A 72 -15.84 7.23 16.92
C MET A 72 -15.95 5.71 16.78
N VAL A 73 -16.77 5.24 15.84
CA VAL A 73 -16.76 3.84 15.44
C VAL A 73 -15.36 3.63 14.90
N PRO A 74 -14.47 2.92 15.61
CA PRO A 74 -13.12 2.70 15.12
C PRO A 74 -13.30 1.98 13.79
N GLU A 75 -12.76 2.53 12.71
CA GLU A 75 -12.66 1.77 11.48
C GLU A 75 -12.02 0.44 11.85
N ARG A 76 -12.78 -0.63 11.64
CA ARG A 76 -12.27 -1.95 11.96
C ARG A 76 -11.04 -2.14 11.10
N VAL A 77 -9.93 -2.54 11.71
CA VAL A 77 -8.69 -2.99 11.02
C VAL A 77 -8.99 -4.10 9.98
N GLY A 78 -10.21 -4.69 10.00
CA GLY A 78 -10.76 -5.57 8.98
C GLY A 78 -11.38 -4.91 7.74
N ASN A 79 -11.26 -3.59 7.52
CA ASN A 79 -11.77 -2.93 6.30
C ASN A 79 -10.86 -3.15 5.07
N ARG A 80 -9.95 -4.12 5.17
CA ARG A 80 -9.10 -4.65 4.09
C ARG A 80 -9.83 -4.84 2.76
N GLY A 81 -11.13 -5.19 2.80
CA GLY A 81 -11.96 -5.32 1.60
C GLY A 81 -12.05 -4.04 0.76
N ASN A 82 -12.08 -2.86 1.39
CA ASN A 82 -12.09 -1.58 0.68
C ASN A 82 -10.72 -1.29 0.08
N PHE A 83 -9.63 -1.47 0.84
CA PHE A 83 -8.26 -1.27 0.33
C PHE A 83 -7.92 -2.22 -0.82
N SER A 84 -8.26 -3.51 -0.69
CA SER A 84 -8.13 -4.48 -1.78
C SER A 84 -8.96 -4.09 -3.01
N ARG A 85 -10.16 -3.52 -2.83
CA ARG A 85 -10.97 -3.02 -3.95
C ARG A 85 -10.29 -1.83 -4.62
N THR A 86 -9.84 -0.83 -3.86
CA THR A 86 -9.09 0.33 -4.38
C THR A 86 -7.87 -0.10 -5.19
N VAL A 87 -7.11 -1.07 -4.68
CA VAL A 87 -5.94 -1.63 -5.40
C VAL A 87 -6.37 -2.29 -6.71
N ARG A 88 -7.40 -3.15 -6.68
CA ARG A 88 -7.86 -3.86 -7.88
C ARG A 88 -8.43 -2.93 -8.93
N ASP A 89 -9.21 -1.93 -8.51
CA ASP A 89 -9.79 -0.95 -9.41
C ASP A 89 -8.68 -0.17 -10.12
N GLY A 90 -7.63 0.25 -9.39
CA GLY A 90 -6.46 0.90 -10.01
C GLY A 90 -5.69 -0.02 -10.96
N VAL A 91 -5.47 -1.28 -10.57
CA VAL A 91 -4.81 -2.27 -11.45
C VAL A 91 -5.62 -2.54 -12.72
N GLU A 92 -6.94 -2.50 -12.65
CA GLU A 92 -7.79 -2.64 -13.83
C GLU A 92 -7.54 -1.50 -14.84
N GLN A 93 -7.37 -0.26 -14.38
CA GLN A 93 -7.04 0.88 -15.26
C GLN A 93 -5.63 0.75 -15.86
N LEU A 94 -4.65 0.31 -15.05
CA LEU A 94 -3.30 -0.02 -15.54
C LEU A 94 -3.34 -1.10 -16.63
N ALA A 95 -4.18 -2.12 -16.47
CA ALA A 95 -4.32 -3.22 -17.42
C ALA A 95 -5.03 -2.79 -18.71
N GLN A 96 -5.99 -1.87 -18.65
CA GLN A 96 -6.73 -1.35 -19.80
C GLN A 96 -5.93 -0.33 -20.64
N SER A 97 -4.79 0.12 -20.12
CA SER A 97 -3.86 1.02 -20.80
C SER A 97 -2.92 0.28 -21.79
N ILE A 98 -3.50 -0.61 -22.60
CA ILE A 98 -2.82 -1.57 -23.50
C ILE A 98 -1.97 -0.94 -24.62
N GLU A 99 -2.14 0.35 -24.92
CA GLU A 99 -1.35 1.07 -25.94
C GLU A 99 -0.03 1.62 -25.39
N SER A 100 0.21 1.48 -24.08
CA SER A 100 1.47 1.90 -23.47
C SER A 100 2.48 0.76 -23.52
N ASP A 101 3.60 0.99 -24.22
CA ASP A 101 4.83 0.18 -24.13
C ASP A 101 5.59 0.46 -22.82
N ALA A 102 4.87 0.64 -21.70
CA ALA A 102 5.49 0.88 -20.41
C ALA A 102 6.29 -0.34 -19.95
N ASP A 103 7.50 -0.08 -19.47
CA ASP A 103 8.35 -1.08 -18.85
C ASP A 103 7.76 -1.52 -17.51
N PHE A 104 7.22 -0.57 -16.73
CA PHE A 104 6.70 -0.84 -15.40
C PHE A 104 5.34 -0.18 -15.15
N ARG A 105 4.49 -0.88 -14.39
CA ARG A 105 3.16 -0.43 -13.97
C ARG A 105 3.12 -0.27 -12.47
N LEU A 106 2.90 0.96 -12.02
CA LEU A 106 2.90 1.33 -10.61
C LEU A 106 1.53 1.86 -10.20
N LEU A 107 1.13 1.55 -8.97
CA LEU A 107 -0.04 2.14 -8.34
C LEU A 107 0.40 3.13 -7.28
N TRP A 108 -0.03 4.38 -7.37
CA TRP A 108 0.19 5.41 -6.35
C TRP A 108 -1.03 5.48 -5.44
N LEU A 109 -0.85 5.18 -4.16
CA LEU A 109 -1.87 5.13 -3.14
C LEU A 109 -1.62 6.26 -2.14
N ASP A 110 -2.58 7.16 -2.00
CA ASP A 110 -2.52 8.23 -1.02
C ASP A 110 -3.20 7.80 0.29
N ALA A 111 -2.44 7.82 1.38
CA ALA A 111 -2.90 7.40 2.71
C ALA A 111 -3.84 8.41 3.39
N GLY A 112 -4.24 9.49 2.72
CA GLY A 112 -5.17 10.49 3.26
C GLY A 112 -4.62 11.25 4.47
N ASP A 113 -5.46 12.12 5.05
CA ASP A 113 -5.04 13.06 6.11
C ASP A 113 -5.50 12.68 7.53
N GLU A 114 -6.46 11.76 7.68
CA GLU A 114 -7.11 11.50 8.99
C GLU A 114 -6.25 10.60 9.88
N ASP A 115 -5.84 9.44 9.36
CA ASP A 115 -4.92 8.51 10.02
C ASP A 115 -3.98 7.88 8.98
N PRO A 116 -3.02 8.67 8.44
CA PRO A 116 -2.13 8.22 7.37
C PRO A 116 -1.31 6.99 7.75
N ASP A 117 -0.89 6.85 9.02
CA ASP A 117 -0.15 5.66 9.48
C ASP A 117 -1.05 4.41 9.41
N LEU A 118 -2.29 4.50 9.87
CA LEU A 118 -3.23 3.39 9.81
C LEU A 118 -3.56 3.02 8.36
N ASP A 119 -3.79 4.01 7.49
CA ASP A 119 -4.14 3.77 6.09
C ASP A 119 -2.99 3.20 5.29
N SER A 120 -1.78 3.71 5.49
CA SER A 120 -0.57 3.13 4.92
C SER A 120 -0.39 1.67 5.32
N ARG A 121 -0.60 1.34 6.59
CA ARG A 121 -0.54 -0.06 7.06
C ARG A 121 -1.65 -0.92 6.46
N GLN A 122 -2.84 -0.36 6.24
CA GLN A 122 -3.93 -1.08 5.59
C GLN A 122 -3.68 -1.31 4.09
N PHE A 123 -3.10 -0.34 3.38
CA PHE A 123 -2.61 -0.53 2.01
C PHE A 123 -1.50 -1.58 1.97
N GLU A 124 -0.52 -1.52 2.87
CA GLU A 124 0.54 -2.51 2.98
C GLU A 124 -0.02 -3.91 3.28
N ALA A 125 -1.02 -4.03 4.15
CA ALA A 125 -1.72 -5.28 4.40
C ALA A 125 -2.51 -5.79 3.20
N ALA A 126 -3.14 -4.91 2.41
CA ALA A 126 -3.80 -5.31 1.17
C ALA A 126 -2.79 -5.78 0.11
N LEU A 127 -1.76 -4.98 -0.14
CA LEU A 127 -0.72 -5.24 -1.14
C LEU A 127 0.07 -6.50 -0.79
N CYS A 128 0.64 -6.55 0.41
CA CYS A 128 1.62 -7.56 0.80
C CYS A 128 1.02 -8.71 1.61
N GLY A 129 -0.26 -8.68 2.01
CA GLY A 129 -0.76 -9.70 2.94
C GLY A 129 -0.05 -9.66 4.30
N LEU A 130 0.30 -8.46 4.76
CA LEU A 130 0.98 -8.21 6.03
C LEU A 130 0.14 -8.72 7.20
N VAL A 131 0.79 -9.49 8.07
CA VAL A 131 0.28 -9.90 9.39
C VAL A 131 1.36 -9.67 10.43
N TYR A 132 0.96 -9.30 11.64
CA TYR A 132 1.86 -9.18 12.78
C TYR A 132 1.91 -10.48 13.56
N LEU A 133 3.12 -10.97 13.78
CA LEU A 133 3.42 -12.17 14.55
C LEU A 133 4.09 -11.79 15.86
N TYR A 134 3.88 -12.59 16.90
CA TYR A 134 4.63 -12.48 18.14
C TYR A 134 5.43 -13.75 18.40
N SER A 135 6.61 -13.58 19.00
CA SER A 135 7.41 -14.68 19.54
C SER A 135 7.71 -14.42 21.01
N PRO A 136 7.62 -15.44 21.90
CA PRO A 136 8.07 -15.31 23.29
C PRO A 136 9.55 -14.93 23.41
N ASP A 137 10.33 -15.25 22.38
CA ASP A 137 11.76 -15.02 22.32
C ASP A 137 12.11 -13.65 21.69
N SER A 138 11.09 -12.84 21.31
CA SER A 138 11.24 -11.48 20.76
C SER A 138 10.57 -10.45 21.66
N SER A 139 11.21 -9.27 21.81
CA SER A 139 10.66 -8.14 22.57
C SER A 139 9.74 -7.23 21.75
N HIS A 140 9.58 -7.50 20.45
CA HIS A 140 8.79 -6.69 19.52
C HIS A 140 7.94 -7.58 18.62
N LEU A 141 6.87 -7.00 18.07
CA LEU A 141 6.06 -7.65 17.04
C LEU A 141 6.89 -7.76 15.76
N LEU A 142 6.72 -8.89 15.08
CA LEU A 142 7.39 -9.23 13.84
C LEU A 142 6.40 -9.05 12.71
N GLU A 143 6.76 -8.26 11.72
CA GLU A 143 5.98 -8.11 10.49
C GLU A 143 6.24 -9.31 9.59
N CYS A 144 5.17 -9.91 9.06
CA CYS A 144 5.27 -11.02 8.11
C CYS A 144 4.51 -10.67 6.84
N TYR A 145 5.25 -10.48 5.75
CA TYR A 145 4.67 -10.31 4.42
C TYR A 145 4.28 -11.65 3.83
N PHE A 146 3.27 -11.57 2.97
CA PHE A 146 2.66 -12.65 2.19
C PHE A 146 2.11 -13.79 3.04
N PHE A 147 1.87 -13.52 4.33
CA PHE A 147 1.26 -14.47 5.26
C PHE A 147 -0.22 -14.70 4.93
N ASP A 148 -0.94 -13.62 4.62
CA ASP A 148 -2.32 -13.66 4.17
C ASP A 148 -2.39 -13.48 2.64
N GLU A 149 -3.60 -13.45 2.07
CA GLU A 149 -3.85 -13.12 0.67
C GLU A 149 -3.09 -11.83 0.28
N SER A 150 -2.70 -11.64 -0.97
CA SER A 150 -1.90 -10.47 -1.36
C SER A 150 -2.36 -9.96 -2.70
N GLU A 151 -2.64 -8.66 -2.81
CA GLU A 151 -2.96 -8.06 -4.10
C GLU A 151 -1.73 -8.03 -5.01
N PHE A 152 -0.51 -7.91 -4.48
CA PHE A 152 0.70 -8.14 -5.27
C PHE A 152 0.74 -9.53 -5.92
N PHE A 153 0.38 -10.58 -5.21
CA PHE A 153 0.28 -11.91 -5.80
C PHE A 153 -0.86 -12.00 -6.83
N ARG A 154 -2.05 -11.49 -6.50
CA ARG A 154 -3.24 -11.54 -7.38
C ARG A 154 -3.05 -10.76 -8.68
N CYS A 155 -2.49 -9.57 -8.59
CA CYS A 155 -2.34 -8.60 -9.67
C CYS A 155 -0.95 -8.65 -10.34
N ARG A 156 -0.13 -9.65 -10.03
CA ARG A 156 1.29 -9.76 -10.43
C ARG A 156 1.60 -9.55 -11.90
N THR A 157 0.65 -9.79 -12.82
CA THR A 157 0.87 -9.58 -14.25
C THR A 157 0.78 -8.11 -14.67
N ASN A 158 0.07 -7.30 -13.88
CA ASN A 158 -0.30 -5.92 -14.22
C ASN A 158 0.17 -4.88 -13.18
N LEU A 159 0.76 -5.32 -12.07
CA LEU A 159 1.25 -4.46 -10.99
C LEU A 159 2.69 -4.84 -10.64
N ASP A 160 3.63 -3.96 -10.94
CA ASP A 160 5.07 -4.19 -10.73
C ASP A 160 5.56 -3.62 -9.39
N GLY A 161 4.85 -2.64 -8.84
CA GLY A 161 5.06 -2.08 -7.51
C GLY A 161 3.97 -1.09 -7.14
N ALA A 162 3.96 -0.63 -5.90
CA ALA A 162 3.04 0.40 -5.44
C ALA A 162 3.77 1.46 -4.62
N VAL A 163 3.45 2.72 -4.86
CA VAL A 163 3.85 3.84 -4.02
C VAL A 163 2.75 4.05 -2.98
N ILE A 164 3.14 4.19 -1.71
CA ILE A 164 2.26 4.68 -0.65
C ILE A 164 2.78 6.05 -0.24
N SER A 165 1.93 7.08 -0.30
CA SER A 165 2.24 8.45 0.14
C SER A 165 1.51 8.82 1.42
N GLU A 166 2.24 9.47 2.33
CA GLU A 166 1.77 10.02 3.60
C GLU A 166 2.21 11.50 3.66
N GLY A 167 1.32 12.40 3.24
CA GLY A 167 1.66 13.81 3.08
C GLY A 167 2.81 14.01 2.08
N ASN A 168 3.98 14.44 2.57
CA ASN A 168 5.17 14.67 1.73
C ASN A 168 6.13 13.48 1.67
N GLU A 169 5.89 12.44 2.47
CA GLU A 169 6.68 11.22 2.47
C GLU A 169 6.03 10.19 1.56
N TRP A 170 6.84 9.38 0.90
CA TRP A 170 6.33 8.26 0.13
C TRP A 170 7.39 7.18 0.01
N ARG A 171 6.91 5.95 -0.16
CA ARG A 171 7.75 4.76 -0.31
C ARG A 171 7.23 3.90 -1.45
N LEU A 172 8.14 3.35 -2.25
CA LEU A 172 7.84 2.39 -3.28
C LEU A 172 8.02 0.98 -2.70
N ILE A 173 6.95 0.19 -2.65
CA ILE A 173 7.02 -1.23 -2.32
C ILE A 173 7.05 -2.03 -3.64
N LEU A 174 8.10 -2.82 -3.83
CA LEU A 174 8.23 -3.67 -5.02
C LEU A 174 7.34 -4.90 -4.91
N ASN A 175 6.77 -5.35 -6.03
CA ASN A 175 6.04 -6.62 -6.10
C ASN A 175 6.98 -7.77 -6.49
N PRO A 176 7.38 -8.66 -5.57
CA PRO A 176 8.31 -9.75 -5.89
C PRO A 176 7.71 -10.82 -6.81
N TYR A 177 6.38 -10.86 -6.94
CA TYR A 177 5.68 -11.81 -7.80
C TYR A 177 5.52 -11.29 -9.24
N SER A 178 5.84 -10.02 -9.50
CA SER A 178 5.80 -9.49 -10.86
C SER A 178 6.85 -10.20 -11.73
N PRO A 179 6.52 -10.53 -13.00
CA PRO A 179 7.51 -11.04 -13.95
C PRO A 179 8.62 -10.02 -14.27
N ARG A 180 8.41 -8.74 -13.94
CA ARG A 180 9.36 -7.64 -14.14
C ARG A 180 10.10 -7.24 -12.86
N TYR A 181 9.89 -7.96 -11.76
CA TYR A 181 10.48 -7.64 -10.46
C TYR A 181 11.99 -7.43 -10.52
N SER A 182 12.74 -8.37 -11.11
CA SER A 182 14.20 -8.26 -11.20
C SER A 182 14.63 -7.01 -11.98
N SER A 183 13.96 -6.72 -13.09
CA SER A 183 14.25 -5.53 -13.90
C SER A 183 13.94 -4.24 -13.14
N LEU A 184 12.82 -4.18 -12.42
CA LEU A 184 12.46 -3.00 -11.62
C LEU A 184 13.42 -2.81 -10.45
N ARG A 185 13.75 -3.89 -9.74
CA ARG A 185 14.68 -3.88 -8.59
C ARG A 185 16.06 -3.37 -8.99
N ASP A 186 16.55 -3.78 -10.15
CA ASP A 186 17.87 -3.42 -10.67
C ASP A 186 17.83 -2.12 -11.52
N GLY A 187 16.64 -1.49 -11.64
CA GLY A 187 16.37 -0.33 -12.46
C GLY A 187 16.70 1.02 -11.82
N ASP A 188 16.62 2.07 -12.62
CA ASP A 188 17.05 3.43 -12.24
C ASP A 188 16.15 4.02 -11.14
N LEU A 189 14.85 3.71 -11.14
CA LEU A 189 13.93 4.22 -10.11
C LEU A 189 14.32 3.71 -8.72
N VAL A 190 14.60 2.41 -8.57
CA VAL A 190 14.99 1.84 -7.28
C VAL A 190 16.35 2.37 -6.83
N ALA A 191 17.30 2.48 -7.76
CA ALA A 191 18.61 3.08 -7.48
C ALA A 191 18.48 4.53 -6.98
N LYS A 192 17.55 5.30 -7.56
CA LYS A 192 17.33 6.71 -7.21
C LYS A 192 16.59 6.90 -5.89
N LEU A 193 15.66 6.00 -5.56
CA LEU A 193 14.91 6.04 -4.31
C LEU A 193 15.72 5.55 -3.10
N GLY A 194 16.71 4.67 -3.32
CA GLY A 194 17.55 4.17 -2.23
C GLY A 194 16.74 3.46 -1.14
N GLU A 195 16.71 4.04 0.06
CA GLU A 195 15.97 3.46 1.20
C GLU A 195 14.44 3.61 1.10
N ALA A 196 13.95 4.54 0.26
CA ALA A 196 12.52 4.68 -0.01
C ALA A 196 11.97 3.57 -0.93
N ALA A 197 12.85 2.76 -1.54
CA ALA A 197 12.46 1.55 -2.26
C ALA A 197 12.50 0.33 -1.34
N TRP A 198 11.31 -0.12 -0.94
CA TRP A 198 11.07 -1.29 -0.11
C TRP A 198 10.97 -2.53 -0.98
N ASP A 199 12.05 -3.29 -1.00
CA ASP A 199 12.11 -4.63 -1.57
C ASP A 199 11.86 -5.66 -0.46
N PRO A 200 10.71 -6.38 -0.46
CA PRO A 200 10.40 -7.37 0.56
C PRO A 200 11.50 -8.40 0.82
N PHE A 201 12.14 -8.93 -0.23
CA PHE A 201 13.19 -9.94 -0.07
C PHE A 201 14.50 -9.33 0.42
N LYS A 202 14.78 -8.07 0.07
CA LYS A 202 15.92 -7.35 0.66
C LYS A 202 15.69 -7.11 2.15
N LEU A 203 14.50 -6.64 2.53
CA LEU A 203 14.13 -6.39 3.93
C LEU A 203 14.17 -7.68 4.76
N GLU A 204 13.71 -8.80 4.19
CA GLU A 204 13.86 -10.13 4.79
C GLU A 204 15.33 -10.49 5.02
N SER A 205 16.19 -10.33 4.01
CA SER A 205 17.60 -10.72 4.08
C SER A 205 18.40 -10.01 5.18
N ILE A 206 17.95 -8.81 5.57
CA ILE A 206 18.55 -8.03 6.67
C ILE A 206 17.77 -8.16 7.99
N GLY A 207 16.79 -9.07 8.05
CA GLY A 207 16.02 -9.38 9.24
C GLY A 207 15.03 -8.30 9.69
N LYS A 208 14.63 -7.38 8.81
CA LYS A 208 13.64 -6.33 9.14
C LYS A 208 12.20 -6.84 9.16
N LEU A 209 11.90 -7.86 8.35
CA LEU A 209 10.60 -8.50 8.30
C LEU A 209 10.75 -10.00 7.99
N LEU A 210 9.67 -10.74 8.16
CA LEU A 210 9.54 -12.13 7.76
C LEU A 210 8.75 -12.22 6.45
N VAL A 211 8.98 -13.28 5.68
CA VAL A 211 8.33 -13.55 4.40
C VAL A 211 7.82 -14.98 4.37
N ALA A 212 6.53 -15.12 4.09
CA ALA A 212 5.88 -16.40 3.80
C ALA A 212 5.85 -16.65 2.28
N ASP A 213 6.99 -17.05 1.71
CA ASP A 213 7.20 -17.39 0.29
C ASP A 213 6.87 -18.86 -0.05
N CYS A 214 5.83 -19.40 0.58
CA CYS A 214 5.35 -20.76 0.33
C CYS A 214 4.15 -20.81 -0.62
N GLU A 215 3.89 -21.98 -1.22
CA GLU A 215 2.72 -22.24 -2.07
C GLU A 215 1.45 -22.63 -1.27
N ILE A 216 1.50 -22.56 0.06
CA ILE A 216 0.39 -22.94 0.93
C ILE A 216 -0.80 -21.99 0.71
N ASP A 217 -2.01 -22.55 0.61
CA ASP A 217 -3.23 -21.75 0.54
C ASP A 217 -3.33 -20.83 1.76
N ARG A 218 -3.44 -19.52 1.53
CA ARG A 218 -3.45 -18.49 2.59
C ARG A 218 -4.64 -18.61 3.53
N ARG A 219 -5.71 -19.32 3.13
CA ARG A 219 -6.84 -19.66 3.99
C ARG A 219 -6.47 -20.67 5.10
N ASN A 220 -5.39 -21.42 4.91
CA ASN A 220 -4.84 -22.34 5.91
C ASN A 220 -3.76 -21.64 6.74
N SER A 221 -4.15 -20.60 7.48
CA SER A 221 -3.22 -19.74 8.23
C SER A 221 -2.37 -20.51 9.26
N ALA A 222 -2.84 -21.64 9.77
CA ALA A 222 -2.07 -22.53 10.65
C ALA A 222 -0.88 -23.15 9.93
N ASP A 223 -1.06 -23.61 8.69
CA ASP A 223 0.01 -24.22 7.89
C ASP A 223 1.02 -23.16 7.43
N VAL A 224 0.54 -21.95 7.10
CA VAL A 224 1.42 -20.80 6.82
C VAL A 224 2.25 -20.43 8.05
N LEU A 225 1.63 -20.40 9.24
CA LEU A 225 2.33 -20.13 10.49
C LEU A 225 3.39 -21.20 10.80
N ASP A 226 3.08 -22.48 10.59
CA ASP A 226 4.03 -23.57 10.77
C ASP A 226 5.23 -23.46 9.81
N TYR A 227 4.96 -23.11 8.55
CA TYR A 227 5.99 -22.83 7.56
C TYR A 227 6.93 -21.69 8.01
N VAL A 228 6.38 -20.54 8.38
CA VAL A 228 7.19 -19.37 8.81
C VAL A 228 7.95 -19.69 10.10
N SER A 229 7.31 -20.35 11.07
CA SER A 229 7.96 -20.78 12.32
C SER A 229 9.15 -21.69 12.04
N THR A 230 9.00 -22.63 11.11
CA THR A 230 10.07 -23.54 10.70
C THR A 230 11.18 -22.82 9.94
N LYS A 231 10.82 -21.98 8.96
CA LYS A 231 11.77 -21.23 8.11
C LYS A 231 12.74 -20.39 8.96
N TYR A 232 12.22 -19.68 9.96
CA TYR A 232 13.02 -18.82 10.82
C TYR A 232 13.46 -19.48 12.14
N SER A 233 13.08 -20.74 12.38
CA SER A 233 13.37 -21.45 13.64
C SER A 233 12.89 -20.71 14.89
N MET A 234 11.69 -20.13 14.81
CA MET A 234 11.07 -19.33 15.87
C MET A 234 9.71 -19.92 16.26
N ARG A 235 9.36 -19.79 17.54
CA ARG A 235 7.98 -20.04 17.98
C ARG A 235 7.16 -18.79 17.71
N LEU A 236 6.31 -18.84 16.70
CA LEU A 236 5.50 -17.72 16.26
C LEU A 236 4.02 -17.96 16.54
N ASN A 237 3.31 -16.87 16.75
CA ASN A 237 1.86 -16.86 16.89
C ASN A 237 1.31 -15.62 16.20
N VAL A 238 0.14 -15.73 15.60
CA VAL A 238 -0.54 -14.59 14.97
C VAL A 238 -1.10 -13.66 16.05
N MET A 239 -0.83 -12.37 15.92
CA MET A 239 -1.49 -11.34 16.72
C MET A 239 -2.66 -10.75 15.93
N PRO A 240 -3.92 -11.04 16.31
CA PRO A 240 -5.07 -10.40 15.69
C PRO A 240 -5.11 -8.92 16.14
N LEU A 241 -4.63 -8.01 15.30
CA LEU A 241 -4.82 -6.57 15.51
C LEU A 241 -6.28 -6.23 15.25
N ALA A 242 -7.10 -6.26 16.29
CA ALA A 242 -8.54 -6.02 16.15
C ALA A 242 -8.93 -4.54 16.21
N ARG A 243 -8.15 -3.66 16.88
CA ARG A 243 -8.52 -2.26 17.13
C ARG A 243 -7.31 -1.35 17.42
N TYR A 244 -7.19 -0.23 16.72
CA TYR A 244 -6.69 1.02 17.30
C TYR A 244 -7.93 1.77 17.81
N GLY A 245 -7.96 2.17 19.08
CA GLY A 245 -9.08 2.92 19.64
C GLY A 245 -8.55 3.95 20.63
N GLY A 246 -8.86 5.23 20.37
CA GLY A 246 -8.64 6.35 21.28
C GLY A 246 -9.98 6.93 21.71
N LEU A 247 -10.09 7.33 22.98
CA LEU A 247 -11.24 8.07 23.53
C LEU A 247 -10.82 9.54 23.61
N MET A 248 -11.49 10.42 22.85
CA MET A 248 -11.39 11.86 23.07
C MET A 248 -12.59 12.34 23.87
N VAL A 249 -12.31 13.08 24.95
CA VAL A 249 -13.30 13.79 25.77
C VAL A 249 -13.07 15.27 25.52
N THR A 250 -14.07 15.97 24.99
CA THR A 250 -14.02 17.44 24.95
C THR A 250 -14.42 17.99 26.32
N GLU A 251 -13.50 18.67 26.99
CA GLU A 251 -13.82 19.36 28.24
C GLU A 251 -14.70 20.58 27.94
N GLY A 252 -15.90 20.59 28.53
CA GLY A 252 -16.77 21.76 28.52
C GLY A 252 -16.23 22.85 29.45
N ASN A 253 -16.29 24.11 28.98
CA ASN A 253 -15.96 25.30 29.76
C ASN A 253 -16.79 25.44 31.05
#